data_AF-A0A958PMW6-F1
#
_entry.id   AF-A0A958PMW6-F1
#
_cell.length_a   1.000
_cell.length_b   1.000
_cell.length_c   1.000
_cell.angle_alpha   90.00
_cell.angle_beta   90.00
_cell.angle_gamma   90.00
#
_symmetry.space_group_name_H-M   'P 1'
#
loop_
_entity.id
_entity.type
_entity.pdbx_description
1 polymer ?
#
loop_
_entity_poly.entity_id
_entity_poly.type
_entity_poly.pdbx_seq_one_letter_code
_entity_poly.pdbx_strand_id
1 'polypeptide(L)'
;MSRSIFVNRTLNLKHIKYIGLDMDHTLIRYNTRAFEGLAHKIILEKLVSVKGYPQDILSLPFDFDRAIRGLVIDKPKGNILKLSRHSSIRVSYHGLQRIEYKAQKRDYRGTVIDLSDPQYDPVDTSFSIAFATIYGQLVDLKDRSQLDLYPDYESMANDIGAAMDCAHRDGSLKDVVCENLDSYIIKDPELVEGIERFIKHGKKIFIVTNSDYKYSKVLLDYAITPFLKDHKCWSDVFELTITSAQKPRFFYDNLRFLKVNPENATLTNMEGPLEKGIYQGGCASIFTTDLKLDADEILYIGDHIYGDIVRLKKDCSWRTALVIEELQDEVDKANKARKIEEKINELMKLKLPIETQIDQLICDKIEQGITQHEKQIDDLIAKVGELDLQIGSHIREMNKAFNSYWGEILRVGIEESFLAYQMERFACIYMARLSDFFTQSPRSYFRSSKRFMPHEPH
;
A
#
# COMPACT_ATOMS: atom_id res chain seq x y z
N MET A 1 14.25 -16.15 14.37
CA MET A 1 12.84 -16.21 13.93
C MET A 1 12.50 -14.86 13.35
N SER A 2 12.28 -14.75 12.04
CA SER A 2 11.73 -13.54 11.46
C SER A 2 10.34 -13.33 12.07
N ARG A 3 10.05 -12.12 12.57
CA ARG A 3 8.69 -11.76 12.96
C ARG A 3 7.89 -11.64 11.67
N SER A 4 6.88 -12.48 11.49
CA SER A 4 5.99 -12.46 10.32
C SER A 4 4.82 -11.48 10.49
N ILE A 5 4.51 -11.08 11.73
CA ILE A 5 3.51 -10.05 12.05
C ILE A 5 4.16 -8.90 12.80
N PHE A 6 3.90 -7.70 12.33
CA PHE A 6 4.34 -6.44 12.91
C PHE A 6 3.17 -5.75 13.61
N VAL A 7 3.42 -5.19 14.81
CA VAL A 7 2.36 -4.74 15.72
C VAL A 7 2.48 -3.25 16.02
N ASN A 8 1.52 -2.47 15.52
CA ASN A 8 1.39 -1.03 15.81
C ASN A 8 0.56 -0.78 17.07
N ARG A 9 -0.50 -1.55 17.27
CA ARG A 9 -1.42 -1.46 18.42
C ARG A 9 -1.75 -2.84 18.93
N THR A 10 -1.91 -2.93 20.25
CA THR A 10 -2.32 -4.17 20.91
C THR A 10 -3.61 -4.74 20.32
N LEU A 11 -3.60 -6.03 20.00
CA LEU A 11 -4.74 -6.75 19.44
C LEU A 11 -4.85 -8.12 20.14
N ASN A 12 -5.97 -8.35 20.83
CA ASN A 12 -6.23 -9.59 21.53
C ASN A 12 -7.22 -10.44 20.74
N LEU A 13 -6.71 -11.47 20.05
CA LEU A 13 -7.56 -12.34 19.24
C LEU A 13 -8.58 -13.14 20.06
N LYS A 14 -8.44 -13.23 21.39
CA LYS A 14 -9.45 -13.88 22.24
C LYS A 14 -10.81 -13.16 22.21
N HIS A 15 -10.82 -11.83 22.02
CA HIS A 15 -12.05 -11.03 21.95
C HIS A 15 -12.63 -10.93 20.54
N ILE A 16 -11.81 -11.15 19.50
CA ILE A 16 -12.28 -11.11 18.11
C ILE A 16 -13.19 -12.31 17.86
N LYS A 17 -14.46 -12.09 17.51
CA LYS A 17 -15.40 -13.15 17.13
C LYS A 17 -15.42 -13.35 15.62
N TYR A 18 -15.39 -12.25 14.87
CA TYR A 18 -15.51 -12.24 13.41
C TYR A 18 -14.23 -11.68 12.75
N ILE A 19 -13.76 -12.34 11.71
CA ILE A 19 -12.61 -11.91 10.91
C ILE A 19 -13.08 -11.71 9.47
N GLY A 20 -13.12 -10.46 9.03
CA GLY A 20 -13.46 -10.06 7.68
C GLY A 20 -12.20 -9.99 6.84
N LEU A 21 -12.27 -10.53 5.63
CA LEU A 21 -11.16 -10.57 4.70
C LEU A 21 -11.55 -9.86 3.40
N ASP A 22 -10.69 -8.98 2.90
CA ASP A 22 -10.73 -8.68 1.47
C ASP A 22 -10.41 -9.94 0.67
N MET A 23 -10.97 -10.05 -0.52
CA MET A 23 -10.70 -11.19 -1.39
C MET A 23 -9.44 -10.96 -2.21
N ASP A 24 -9.49 -10.01 -3.13
CA ASP A 24 -8.41 -9.76 -4.09
C ASP A 24 -7.20 -9.15 -3.38
N HIS A 25 -6.00 -9.66 -3.66
CA HIS A 25 -4.72 -9.25 -3.04
C HIS A 25 -4.58 -9.45 -1.51
N THR A 26 -5.62 -9.93 -0.83
CA THR A 26 -5.58 -10.29 0.60
C THR A 26 -5.76 -11.79 0.82
N LEU A 27 -6.97 -12.31 0.62
CA LEU A 27 -7.25 -13.74 0.72
C LEU A 27 -6.69 -14.50 -0.48
N ILE A 28 -6.87 -13.95 -1.68
CA ILE A 28 -6.39 -14.48 -2.94
C ILE A 28 -5.18 -13.68 -3.38
N ARG A 29 -4.03 -14.35 -3.43
CA ARG A 29 -2.77 -13.74 -3.82
C ARG A 29 -2.62 -13.77 -5.33
N TYR A 30 -2.08 -12.68 -5.87
CA TYR A 30 -1.84 -12.52 -7.29
C TYR A 30 -0.35 -12.51 -7.60
N ASN A 31 0.03 -12.96 -8.79
CA ASN A 31 1.32 -12.63 -9.38
C ASN A 31 1.28 -11.16 -9.84
N THR A 32 1.62 -10.25 -8.92
CA THR A 32 1.45 -8.79 -9.12
C THR A 32 2.14 -8.29 -10.38
N ARG A 33 3.34 -8.78 -10.73
CA ARG A 33 4.04 -8.32 -11.95
C ARG A 33 3.33 -8.76 -13.23
N ALA A 34 2.81 -9.99 -13.28
CA ALA A 34 2.05 -10.48 -14.43
C ALA A 34 0.70 -9.77 -14.54
N PHE A 35 0.02 -9.60 -13.41
CA PHE A 35 -1.27 -8.92 -13.32
C PHE A 35 -1.17 -7.45 -13.75
N GLU A 36 -0.20 -6.70 -13.21
CA GLU A 36 0.03 -5.29 -13.59
C GLU A 36 0.40 -5.14 -15.07
N GLY A 37 1.17 -6.09 -15.62
CA GLY A 37 1.49 -6.08 -17.06
C GLY A 37 0.25 -6.26 -17.94
N LEU A 38 -0.70 -7.11 -17.50
CA LEU A 38 -1.98 -7.26 -18.19
C LEU A 38 -2.84 -6.00 -18.06
N ALA A 39 -2.96 -5.45 -16.85
CA ALA A 39 -3.71 -4.21 -16.62
C ALA A 39 -3.16 -3.06 -17.46
N HIS A 40 -1.83 -2.91 -17.50
CA HIS A 40 -1.14 -1.93 -18.33
C HIS A 40 -1.55 -2.02 -19.80
N LYS A 41 -1.47 -3.23 -20.38
CA LYS A 41 -1.84 -3.47 -21.78
C LYS A 41 -3.31 -3.09 -22.05
N ILE A 42 -4.22 -3.55 -21.21
CA ILE A 42 -5.67 -3.30 -21.38
C ILE A 42 -6.01 -1.82 -21.24
N ILE A 43 -5.38 -1.11 -20.31
CA ILE A 43 -5.60 0.33 -20.13
C ILE A 43 -5.18 1.07 -21.40
N LEU A 44 -4.01 0.77 -21.97
CA LEU A 44 -3.55 1.38 -23.22
C LEU A 44 -4.52 1.11 -24.38
N GLU A 45 -4.98 -0.13 -24.54
CA GLU A 45 -5.98 -0.51 -25.55
C GLU A 45 -7.28 0.29 -25.41
N LYS A 46 -7.73 0.53 -24.18
CA LYS A 46 -8.94 1.32 -23.89
C LYS A 46 -8.74 2.81 -24.08
N LEU A 47 -7.59 3.36 -23.72
CA LEU A 47 -7.26 4.77 -24.00
C LEU A 47 -7.31 5.05 -25.50
N VAL A 48 -6.80 4.13 -26.32
CA VAL A 48 -6.86 4.26 -27.79
C VAL A 48 -8.28 4.07 -28.31
N SER A 49 -8.94 2.95 -27.96
CA SER A 49 -10.23 2.57 -28.56
C SER A 49 -11.43 3.38 -28.05
N VAL A 50 -11.41 3.82 -26.79
CA VAL A 50 -12.54 4.52 -26.14
C VAL A 50 -12.30 6.01 -26.01
N LYS A 51 -11.06 6.41 -25.68
CA LYS A 51 -10.71 7.82 -25.44
C LYS A 51 -10.04 8.50 -26.63
N GLY A 52 -9.68 7.76 -27.68
CA GLY A 52 -9.13 8.31 -28.92
C GLY A 52 -7.67 8.75 -28.82
N TYR A 53 -6.89 8.19 -27.89
CA TYR A 53 -5.47 8.48 -27.79
C TYR A 53 -4.70 7.94 -29.03
N PRO A 54 -3.53 8.52 -29.37
CA PRO A 54 -2.72 8.07 -30.50
C PRO A 54 -2.37 6.58 -30.44
N GLN A 55 -2.42 5.88 -31.57
CA GLN A 55 -2.13 4.43 -31.66
C GLN A 55 -0.73 4.06 -31.15
N ASP A 56 0.24 4.97 -31.29
CA ASP A 56 1.63 4.72 -30.90
C ASP A 56 1.79 4.41 -29.40
N ILE A 57 0.83 4.82 -28.54
CA ILE A 57 0.90 4.52 -27.10
C ILE A 57 0.79 3.01 -26.81
N LEU A 58 0.24 2.20 -27.72
CA LEU A 58 0.17 0.73 -27.55
C LEU A 58 1.55 0.08 -27.52
N SER A 59 2.58 0.77 -28.02
CA SER A 59 3.97 0.31 -27.99
C SER A 59 4.72 0.66 -26.70
N LEU A 60 4.08 1.41 -25.79
CA LEU A 60 4.71 1.80 -24.53
C LEU A 60 5.08 0.56 -23.69
N PRO A 61 6.34 0.45 -23.23
CA PRO A 61 6.79 -0.71 -22.48
C PRO A 61 6.27 -0.64 -21.04
N PHE A 62 5.85 -1.78 -20.51
CA PHE A 62 5.58 -1.91 -19.07
C PHE A 62 6.89 -2.16 -18.30
N ASP A 63 7.22 -1.24 -17.39
CA ASP A 63 8.33 -1.38 -16.44
C ASP A 63 7.79 -1.28 -15.02
N PHE A 64 7.61 -2.45 -14.39
CA PHE A 64 7.07 -2.60 -13.03
C PHE A 64 7.81 -1.76 -11.99
N ASP A 65 9.11 -1.53 -12.20
CA ASP A 65 9.95 -0.82 -11.24
C ASP A 65 9.82 0.71 -11.38
N ARG A 66 9.08 1.25 -12.37
CA ARG A 66 8.88 2.71 -12.50
C ARG A 66 7.97 3.33 -11.47
N ALA A 67 7.14 2.55 -10.83
CA ALA A 67 6.35 3.00 -9.69
C ALA A 67 6.55 2.03 -8.54
N ILE A 68 6.37 2.56 -7.33
CA ILE A 68 6.25 1.76 -6.12
C ILE A 68 4.94 2.14 -5.43
N ARG A 69 4.49 1.29 -4.52
CA ARG A 69 3.36 1.60 -3.66
C ARG A 69 3.65 2.78 -2.73
N GLY A 70 2.64 3.61 -2.48
CA GLY A 70 2.73 4.77 -1.58
C GLY A 70 3.19 6.07 -2.26
N LEU A 71 3.24 6.10 -3.59
CA LEU A 71 3.42 7.32 -4.36
C LEU A 71 2.11 8.12 -4.43
N VAL A 72 2.20 9.36 -4.89
CA VAL A 72 1.06 10.26 -5.06
C VAL A 72 1.15 10.95 -6.41
N ILE A 73 0.08 10.91 -7.19
CA ILE A 73 -0.02 11.58 -8.48
C ILE A 73 -0.60 12.97 -8.24
N ASP A 74 0.14 14.01 -8.64
CA ASP A 74 -0.28 15.40 -8.68
C ASP A 74 -0.79 15.70 -10.09
N LYS A 75 -2.11 15.58 -10.24
CA LYS A 75 -2.80 15.70 -11.53
C LYS A 75 -2.58 17.06 -12.19
N PRO A 76 -2.73 18.21 -11.48
CA PRO A 76 -2.51 19.52 -12.10
C PRO A 76 -1.13 19.72 -12.72
N LYS A 77 -0.09 19.10 -12.14
CA LYS A 77 1.30 19.32 -12.56
C LYS A 77 1.91 18.18 -13.37
N GLY A 78 1.20 17.09 -13.64
CA GLY A 78 1.79 15.94 -14.34
C GLY A 78 2.88 15.23 -13.54
N ASN A 79 2.83 15.30 -12.20
CA ASN A 79 3.92 14.87 -11.34
C ASN A 79 3.59 13.61 -10.54
N ILE A 80 4.61 12.81 -10.25
CA ILE A 80 4.54 11.68 -9.32
C ILE A 80 5.45 11.98 -8.14
N LEU A 81 4.91 11.88 -6.93
CA LEU A 81 5.52 12.36 -5.70
C LEU A 81 5.72 11.21 -4.71
N LYS A 82 6.84 11.24 -4.01
CA LYS A 82 7.07 10.42 -2.82
C LYS A 82 7.15 11.33 -1.60
N LEU A 83 6.28 11.04 -0.63
CA LEU A 83 6.06 11.88 0.54
C LEU A 83 6.68 11.26 1.79
N SER A 84 7.12 12.11 2.71
CA SER A 84 7.43 11.75 4.10
C SER A 84 6.16 11.61 4.95
N ARG A 85 6.29 11.10 6.17
CA ARG A 85 5.20 11.03 7.17
C ARG A 85 4.49 12.35 7.44
N HIS A 86 5.15 13.48 7.18
CA HIS A 86 4.61 14.83 7.38
C HIS A 86 4.07 15.44 6.07
N SER A 87 3.77 14.60 5.07
CA SER A 87 3.31 14.99 3.74
C SER A 87 4.23 15.96 3.00
N SER A 88 5.50 16.06 3.42
CA SER A 88 6.51 16.84 2.71
C SER A 88 7.06 16.02 1.55
N ILE A 89 7.19 16.66 0.38
CA ILE A 89 7.72 16.04 -0.83
C ILE A 89 9.22 15.80 -0.66
N ARG A 90 9.66 14.57 -0.88
CA ARG A 90 11.06 14.16 -0.74
C ARG A 90 11.67 13.69 -2.06
N VAL A 91 10.88 13.06 -2.92
CA VAL A 91 11.25 12.71 -4.30
C VAL A 91 10.09 13.09 -5.20
N SER A 92 10.36 13.63 -6.38
CA SER A 92 9.33 13.94 -7.37
C SER A 92 9.84 13.77 -8.79
N TYR A 93 8.93 13.34 -9.66
CA TYR A 93 9.15 13.18 -11.09
C TYR A 93 8.07 13.94 -11.84
N HIS A 94 8.45 14.58 -12.95
CA HIS A 94 7.53 15.09 -13.96
C HIS A 94 7.57 14.12 -15.13
N GLY A 95 6.46 13.42 -15.38
CA GLY A 95 6.48 12.24 -16.24
C GLY A 95 7.51 11.20 -15.74
N LEU A 96 8.49 10.89 -16.59
CA LEU A 96 9.61 9.99 -16.27
C LEU A 96 10.89 10.74 -15.85
N GLN A 97 10.89 12.07 -15.87
CA GLN A 97 12.05 12.89 -15.56
C GLN A 97 12.08 13.29 -14.09
N ARG A 98 13.20 13.03 -13.42
CA ARG A 98 13.36 13.41 -12.01
C ARG A 98 13.44 14.94 -11.89
N ILE A 99 12.62 15.51 -11.00
CA ILE A 99 12.67 16.94 -10.70
C ILE A 99 13.81 17.19 -9.70
N GLU A 100 14.71 18.11 -10.04
CA GLU A 100 15.79 18.51 -9.14
C GLU A 100 15.28 19.22 -7.89
N TYR A 101 15.98 19.08 -6.77
CA TYR A 101 15.59 19.65 -5.47
C TYR A 101 15.32 21.16 -5.52
N LYS A 102 16.13 21.93 -6.26
CA LYS A 102 15.94 23.39 -6.41
C LYS A 102 14.65 23.72 -7.17
N ALA A 103 14.36 22.99 -8.24
CA ALA A 103 13.12 23.13 -9.02
C ALA A 103 11.90 22.72 -8.18
N GLN A 104 11.97 21.55 -7.53
CA GLN A 104 10.93 21.07 -6.61
C GLN A 104 10.61 22.11 -5.53
N LYS A 105 11.62 22.68 -4.87
CA LYS A 105 11.42 23.73 -3.86
C LYS A 105 10.77 24.99 -4.42
N ARG A 106 11.15 25.41 -5.64
CA ARG A 106 10.55 26.57 -6.31
C ARG A 106 9.07 26.31 -6.66
N ASP A 107 8.78 25.12 -7.18
CA ASP A 107 7.48 24.78 -7.74
C ASP A 107 6.48 24.38 -6.66
N TYR A 108 6.94 23.85 -5.53
CA TYR A 108 6.09 23.46 -4.40
C TYR A 108 6.21 24.35 -3.17
N ARG A 109 7.21 25.24 -3.01
CA ARG A 109 7.29 26.26 -1.93
C ARG A 109 6.97 25.78 -0.49
N GLY A 110 7.22 24.52 -0.16
CA GLY A 110 6.86 23.95 1.16
C GLY A 110 5.41 23.50 1.30
N THR A 111 4.69 23.30 0.19
CA THR A 111 3.36 22.70 0.15
C THR A 111 3.36 21.37 0.88
N VAL A 112 2.43 21.26 1.82
CA VAL A 112 2.06 20.02 2.49
C VAL A 112 0.93 19.40 1.68
N ILE A 113 1.10 18.16 1.24
CA ILE A 113 0.10 17.48 0.43
C ILE A 113 -1.00 16.92 1.32
N ASP A 114 -2.25 17.28 1.04
CA ASP A 114 -3.44 16.70 1.65
C ASP A 114 -4.12 15.77 0.65
N LEU A 115 -4.11 14.48 0.94
CA LEU A 115 -4.73 13.46 0.09
C LEU A 115 -6.27 13.46 0.17
N SER A 116 -6.88 14.33 0.97
CA SER A 116 -8.32 14.58 0.87
C SER A 116 -8.68 15.48 -0.31
N ASP A 117 -7.70 16.20 -0.88
CA ASP A 117 -7.87 17.02 -2.08
C ASP A 117 -7.93 16.12 -3.31
N PRO A 118 -9.01 16.19 -4.13
CA PRO A 118 -9.18 15.35 -5.31
C PRO A 118 -8.14 15.58 -6.41
N GLN A 119 -7.31 16.61 -6.31
CA GLN A 119 -6.19 16.84 -7.24
C GLN A 119 -5.06 15.80 -7.06
N TYR A 120 -4.99 15.14 -5.91
CA TYR A 120 -3.97 14.14 -5.61
C TYR A 120 -4.55 12.73 -5.58
N ASP A 121 -4.04 11.86 -6.44
CA ASP A 121 -4.45 10.46 -6.47
C ASP A 121 -3.37 9.57 -5.82
N PRO A 122 -3.69 8.84 -4.75
CA PRO A 122 -2.73 7.96 -4.10
C PRO A 122 -2.49 6.67 -4.91
N VAL A 123 -1.22 6.28 -5.05
CA VAL A 123 -0.78 5.00 -5.62
C VAL A 123 -0.77 3.95 -4.51
N ASP A 124 -1.97 3.59 -4.05
CA ASP A 124 -2.16 2.83 -2.81
C ASP A 124 -2.48 1.35 -3.03
N THR A 125 -2.65 0.93 -4.28
CA THR A 125 -3.06 -0.42 -4.68
C THR A 125 -1.97 -1.08 -5.54
N SER A 126 -1.96 -2.41 -5.60
CA SER A 126 -1.18 -3.17 -6.59
C SER A 126 -1.46 -2.66 -8.01
N PHE A 127 -2.75 -2.43 -8.34
CA PHE A 127 -3.24 -1.87 -9.61
C PHE A 127 -2.74 -0.47 -9.96
N SER A 128 -2.23 0.26 -8.99
CA SER A 128 -1.80 1.65 -9.19
C SER A 128 -0.41 1.75 -9.82
N ILE A 129 0.36 0.66 -9.89
CA ILE A 129 1.70 0.66 -10.51
C ILE A 129 1.58 0.85 -12.03
N ALA A 130 0.71 0.09 -12.68
CA ALA A 130 0.40 0.25 -14.10
C ALA A 130 -0.14 1.65 -14.39
N PHE A 131 -1.08 2.15 -13.56
CA PHE A 131 -1.60 3.51 -13.67
C PHE A 131 -0.48 4.54 -13.64
N ALA A 132 0.37 4.53 -12.60
CA ALA A 132 1.42 5.53 -12.42
C ALA A 132 2.48 5.46 -13.54
N THR A 133 2.78 4.25 -14.03
CA THR A 133 3.73 4.05 -15.13
C THR A 133 3.20 4.63 -16.44
N ILE A 134 1.94 4.34 -16.78
CA ILE A 134 1.26 4.90 -17.97
C ILE A 134 1.19 6.42 -17.85
N TYR A 135 0.78 6.94 -16.69
CA TYR A 135 0.68 8.36 -16.45
C TYR A 135 2.02 9.07 -16.69
N GLY A 136 3.11 8.53 -16.13
CA GLY A 136 4.45 9.07 -16.32
C GLY A 136 4.88 9.10 -17.79
N GLN A 137 4.58 8.03 -18.54
CA GLN A 137 4.89 7.94 -19.97
C GLN A 137 4.06 8.91 -20.82
N LEU A 138 2.77 9.07 -20.53
CA LEU A 138 1.88 9.98 -21.26
C LEU A 138 2.24 11.44 -21.02
N VAL A 139 2.64 11.82 -19.80
CA VAL A 139 3.17 13.16 -19.51
C VAL A 139 4.43 13.43 -20.35
N ASP A 140 5.39 12.50 -20.37
CA ASP A 140 6.61 12.63 -21.19
C ASP A 140 6.28 12.75 -22.69
N LEU A 141 5.29 12.01 -23.18
CA LEU A 141 4.85 12.08 -24.58
C LEU A 141 4.16 13.40 -24.91
N LYS A 142 3.29 13.90 -24.03
CA LYS A 142 2.62 15.19 -24.17
C LYS A 142 3.63 16.32 -24.28
N ASP A 143 4.61 16.35 -23.39
CA ASP A 143 5.62 17.41 -23.33
C ASP A 143 6.58 17.42 -24.52
N ARG A 144 6.83 16.24 -25.12
CA ARG A 144 7.67 16.12 -26.33
C ARG A 144 6.88 16.38 -27.61
N SER A 145 5.57 16.19 -27.59
CA SER A 145 4.73 16.38 -28.76
C SER A 145 4.65 17.87 -29.11
N GLN A 146 4.97 18.20 -30.35
CA GLN A 146 4.74 19.56 -30.89
C GLN A 146 3.28 19.76 -31.34
N LEU A 147 2.50 18.67 -31.38
CA LEU A 147 1.10 18.64 -31.75
C LEU A 147 0.25 18.45 -30.49
N ASP A 148 -0.90 19.11 -30.43
CA ASP A 148 -1.85 19.01 -29.33
C ASP A 148 -2.69 17.72 -29.42
N LEU A 149 -2.00 16.58 -29.34
CA LEU A 149 -2.56 15.23 -29.51
C LEU A 149 -3.02 14.59 -28.19
N TYR A 150 -2.63 15.16 -27.06
CA TYR A 150 -2.85 14.59 -25.73
C TYR A 150 -3.65 15.58 -24.87
N PRO A 151 -4.64 15.09 -24.09
CA PRO A 151 -5.36 15.92 -23.11
C PRO A 151 -4.42 16.56 -22.09
N ASP A 152 -4.92 17.51 -21.31
CA ASP A 152 -4.17 18.04 -20.16
C ASP A 152 -3.86 16.93 -19.12
N TYR A 153 -2.90 17.19 -18.23
CA TYR A 153 -2.42 16.20 -17.26
C TYR A 153 -3.51 15.64 -16.34
N GLU A 154 -4.51 16.44 -15.98
CA GLU A 154 -5.61 16.01 -15.12
C GLU A 154 -6.58 15.11 -15.89
N SER A 155 -6.97 15.53 -17.10
CA SER A 155 -7.77 14.72 -18.01
C SER A 155 -7.11 13.37 -18.31
N MET A 156 -5.78 13.32 -18.50
CA MET A 156 -5.06 12.07 -18.68
C MET A 156 -5.18 11.13 -17.48
N ALA A 157 -4.99 11.62 -16.25
CA ALA A 157 -5.17 10.80 -15.06
C ALA A 157 -6.60 10.27 -14.95
N ASN A 158 -7.59 11.13 -15.18
CA ASN A 158 -9.00 10.77 -15.14
C ASN A 158 -9.36 9.72 -16.22
N ASP A 159 -8.78 9.83 -17.41
CA ASP A 159 -8.97 8.88 -18.51
C ASP A 159 -8.37 7.51 -18.21
N ILE A 160 -7.16 7.46 -17.62
CA ILE A 160 -6.53 6.21 -17.17
C ILE A 160 -7.41 5.54 -16.11
N GLY A 161 -7.89 6.31 -15.13
CA GLY A 161 -8.79 5.80 -14.09
C GLY A 161 -10.09 5.24 -14.68
N ALA A 162 -10.71 5.98 -15.60
CA ALA A 162 -11.92 5.54 -16.29
C ALA A 162 -11.68 4.28 -17.15
N ALA A 163 -10.52 4.15 -17.79
CA ALA A 163 -10.14 2.97 -18.57
C ALA A 163 -9.97 1.74 -17.67
N MET A 164 -9.33 1.90 -16.51
CA MET A 164 -9.19 0.86 -15.50
C MET A 164 -10.55 0.43 -14.92
N ASP A 165 -11.40 1.40 -14.53
CA ASP A 165 -12.76 1.13 -14.06
C ASP A 165 -13.62 0.43 -15.12
N CYS A 166 -13.42 0.77 -16.39
CA CYS A 166 -14.05 0.08 -17.51
C CYS A 166 -13.59 -1.39 -17.56
N ALA A 167 -12.28 -1.63 -17.52
CA ALA A 167 -11.69 -2.97 -17.57
C ALA A 167 -12.14 -3.91 -16.43
N HIS A 168 -12.40 -3.35 -15.25
CA HIS A 168 -12.94 -4.11 -14.12
C HIS A 168 -14.43 -4.44 -14.26
N ARG A 169 -15.19 -3.63 -15.00
CA ARG A 169 -16.65 -3.76 -15.15
C ARG A 169 -17.07 -4.58 -16.35
N ASP A 170 -16.37 -4.46 -17.47
CA ASP A 170 -16.74 -5.11 -18.72
C ASP A 170 -16.13 -6.50 -18.91
N GLY A 171 -15.35 -6.97 -17.93
CA GLY A 171 -14.75 -8.30 -17.94
C GLY A 171 -13.37 -8.35 -18.62
N SER A 172 -12.92 -7.30 -19.30
CA SER A 172 -11.69 -7.38 -20.11
C SER A 172 -10.44 -7.81 -19.32
N LEU A 173 -10.38 -7.45 -18.03
CA LEU A 173 -9.31 -7.89 -17.14
C LEU A 173 -9.64 -9.24 -16.47
N LYS A 174 -10.85 -9.36 -15.93
CA LYS A 174 -11.29 -10.52 -15.14
C LYS A 174 -11.39 -11.79 -15.97
N ASP A 175 -11.88 -11.71 -17.20
CA ASP A 175 -12.08 -12.86 -18.08
C ASP A 175 -10.74 -13.48 -18.47
N VAL A 176 -9.75 -12.65 -18.84
CA VAL A 176 -8.38 -13.11 -19.15
C VAL A 176 -7.74 -13.82 -17.96
N VAL A 177 -7.95 -13.29 -16.75
CA VAL A 177 -7.46 -13.92 -15.51
C VAL A 177 -8.16 -15.24 -15.25
N CYS A 178 -9.48 -15.31 -15.39
CA CYS A 178 -10.26 -16.54 -15.25
C CYS A 178 -9.86 -17.63 -16.25
N GLU A 179 -9.50 -17.25 -17.47
CA GLU A 179 -9.02 -18.18 -18.50
C GLU A 179 -7.60 -18.70 -18.21
N ASN A 180 -6.80 -17.98 -17.41
CA ASN A 180 -5.37 -18.24 -17.21
C ASN A 180 -4.96 -18.21 -15.73
N LEU A 181 -5.76 -18.81 -14.86
CA LEU A 181 -5.61 -18.71 -13.40
C LEU A 181 -4.21 -19.08 -12.87
N ASP A 182 -3.53 -20.10 -13.42
CA ASP A 182 -2.18 -20.49 -12.99
C ASP A 182 -1.12 -19.41 -13.23
N SER A 183 -1.33 -18.52 -14.20
CA SER A 183 -0.39 -17.42 -14.51
C SER A 183 -0.53 -16.24 -13.55
N TYR A 184 -1.72 -16.05 -13.00
CA TYR A 184 -2.09 -14.84 -12.25
C TYR A 184 -2.36 -15.10 -10.77
N ILE A 185 -2.79 -16.29 -10.37
CA ILE A 185 -3.23 -16.59 -9.00
C ILE A 185 -2.22 -17.51 -8.31
N ILE A 186 -1.71 -17.05 -7.16
CA ILE A 186 -0.79 -17.81 -6.32
C ILE A 186 -1.62 -18.57 -5.27
N LYS A 187 -1.60 -19.90 -5.34
CA LYS A 187 -2.25 -20.78 -4.36
C LYS A 187 -1.44 -20.81 -3.05
N ASP A 188 -2.14 -20.78 -1.92
CA ASP A 188 -1.53 -20.83 -0.58
C ASP A 188 -2.26 -21.88 0.29
N PRO A 189 -1.80 -23.15 0.29
CA PRO A 189 -2.43 -24.21 1.07
C PRO A 189 -2.35 -23.98 2.58
N GLU A 190 -1.30 -23.30 3.06
CA GLU A 190 -1.10 -23.02 4.49
C GLU A 190 -2.15 -22.04 5.02
N LEU A 191 -2.53 -21.06 4.19
CA LEU A 191 -3.64 -20.15 4.49
C LEU A 191 -4.95 -20.89 4.71
N VAL A 192 -5.29 -21.84 3.84
CA VAL A 192 -6.56 -22.61 3.92
C VAL A 192 -6.60 -23.47 5.17
N GLU A 193 -5.51 -24.18 5.49
CA GLU A 193 -5.40 -24.94 6.73
C GLU A 193 -5.53 -24.05 7.98
N GLY A 194 -4.89 -22.88 7.94
CA GLY A 194 -4.99 -21.91 9.03
C GLY A 194 -6.40 -21.33 9.21
N ILE A 195 -7.14 -21.11 8.12
CA ILE A 195 -8.56 -20.71 8.15
C ILE A 195 -9.41 -21.78 8.85
N GLU A 196 -9.30 -23.06 8.47
CA GLU A 196 -10.05 -24.15 9.12
C GLU A 196 -9.71 -24.26 10.60
N ARG A 197 -8.43 -24.07 10.96
CA ARG A 197 -8.00 -24.02 12.36
C ARG A 197 -8.66 -22.89 13.14
N PHE A 198 -8.71 -21.68 12.59
CA PHE A 198 -9.37 -20.56 13.27
C PHE A 198 -10.86 -20.84 13.49
N ILE A 199 -11.54 -21.46 12.53
CA ILE A 199 -12.94 -21.86 12.63
C ILE A 199 -13.15 -22.92 13.72
N LYS A 200 -12.27 -23.94 13.80
CA LYS A 200 -12.28 -24.93 14.90
C LYS A 200 -12.17 -24.30 16.29
N HIS A 201 -11.53 -23.12 16.39
CA HIS A 201 -11.44 -22.34 17.62
C HIS A 201 -12.61 -21.35 17.83
N GLY A 202 -13.69 -21.49 17.07
CA GLY A 202 -14.92 -20.73 17.20
C GLY A 202 -14.90 -19.34 16.56
N LYS A 203 -13.89 -19.05 15.70
CA LYS A 203 -13.89 -17.81 14.92
C LYS A 203 -14.84 -17.94 13.73
N LYS A 204 -15.53 -16.86 13.42
CA LYS A 204 -16.32 -16.72 12.19
C LYS A 204 -15.51 -15.92 11.18
N ILE A 205 -15.41 -16.40 9.96
CA ILE A 205 -14.63 -15.74 8.90
C ILE A 205 -15.61 -15.32 7.80
N PHE A 206 -15.46 -14.12 7.27
CA PHE A 206 -16.30 -13.60 6.20
C PHE A 206 -15.46 -12.87 5.15
N ILE A 207 -16.00 -12.79 3.93
CA ILE A 207 -15.37 -12.09 2.81
C ILE A 207 -16.12 -10.80 2.51
N VAL A 208 -15.40 -9.71 2.23
CA VAL A 208 -15.96 -8.46 1.69
C VAL A 208 -15.11 -8.01 0.50
N THR A 209 -15.63 -8.17 -0.71
CA THR A 209 -14.92 -7.82 -1.95
C THR A 209 -15.73 -6.86 -2.83
N ASN A 210 -15.02 -6.03 -3.59
CA ASN A 210 -15.63 -5.21 -4.66
C ASN A 210 -15.89 -6.04 -5.94
N SER A 211 -15.30 -7.22 -6.06
CA SER A 211 -15.59 -8.15 -7.15
C SER A 211 -17.02 -8.68 -7.08
N ASP A 212 -17.61 -8.98 -8.24
CA ASP A 212 -18.91 -9.62 -8.34
C ASP A 212 -18.85 -11.10 -7.95
N TYR A 213 -20.02 -11.70 -7.72
CA TYR A 213 -20.12 -13.09 -7.29
C TYR A 213 -19.55 -14.10 -8.29
N LYS A 214 -19.74 -13.90 -9.60
CA LYS A 214 -19.30 -14.88 -10.60
C LYS A 214 -17.78 -15.00 -10.60
N TYR A 215 -17.10 -13.86 -10.63
CA TYR A 215 -15.64 -13.81 -10.53
C TYR A 215 -15.14 -14.37 -9.20
N SER A 216 -15.75 -13.94 -8.09
CA SER A 216 -15.38 -14.40 -6.74
C SER A 216 -15.49 -15.91 -6.60
N LYS A 217 -16.58 -16.50 -7.11
CA LYS A 217 -16.79 -17.95 -7.08
C LYS A 217 -15.68 -18.71 -7.79
N VAL A 218 -15.29 -18.27 -9.00
CA VAL A 218 -14.22 -18.91 -9.79
C VAL A 218 -12.90 -18.91 -9.02
N LEU A 219 -12.53 -17.76 -8.44
CA LEU A 219 -11.28 -17.65 -7.68
C LEU A 219 -11.29 -18.49 -6.40
N LEU A 220 -12.38 -18.47 -5.64
CA LEU A 220 -12.49 -19.23 -4.39
C LEU A 220 -12.58 -20.75 -4.64
N ASP A 221 -13.25 -21.17 -5.71
CA ASP A 221 -13.25 -22.57 -6.16
C ASP A 221 -11.84 -23.03 -6.55
N TYR A 222 -11.03 -22.15 -7.11
CA TYR A 222 -9.69 -22.47 -7.60
C TYR A 222 -8.61 -22.43 -6.51
N ALA A 223 -8.66 -21.44 -5.62
CA ALA A 223 -7.59 -21.14 -4.67
C ALA A 223 -7.87 -21.63 -3.24
N ILE A 224 -9.13 -21.84 -2.86
CA ILE A 224 -9.51 -22.28 -1.50
C ILE A 224 -9.98 -23.72 -1.50
N THR A 225 -11.00 -24.04 -2.30
CA THR A 225 -11.68 -25.34 -2.27
C THR A 225 -10.76 -26.57 -2.40
N PRO A 226 -9.73 -26.58 -3.28
CA PRO A 226 -8.88 -27.76 -3.46
C PRO A 226 -8.02 -28.11 -2.24
N PHE A 227 -7.90 -27.19 -1.28
CA PHE A 227 -7.05 -27.34 -0.09
C PHE A 227 -7.85 -27.52 1.21
N LEU A 228 -9.18 -27.53 1.14
CA LEU A 228 -10.04 -27.81 2.29
C LEU A 228 -9.95 -29.29 2.68
N LYS A 229 -9.85 -29.55 3.98
CA LYS A 229 -9.79 -30.92 4.53
C LYS A 229 -11.07 -31.30 5.26
N ASP A 230 -11.64 -30.37 6.02
CA ASP A 230 -12.82 -30.62 6.87
C ASP A 230 -14.14 -30.16 6.21
N HIS A 231 -14.06 -29.42 5.09
CA HIS A 231 -15.20 -28.83 4.39
C HIS A 231 -15.17 -29.18 2.90
N LYS A 232 -16.35 -29.15 2.23
CA LYS A 232 -16.46 -29.56 0.82
C LYS A 232 -16.27 -28.41 -0.15
N CYS A 233 -16.76 -27.23 0.20
CA CYS A 233 -16.65 -26.04 -0.63
C CYS A 233 -16.31 -24.81 0.22
N TRP A 234 -15.74 -23.78 -0.42
CA TRP A 234 -15.37 -22.54 0.26
C TRP A 234 -16.56 -21.89 0.99
N SER A 235 -17.78 -21.99 0.47
CA SER A 235 -18.98 -21.42 1.10
C SER A 235 -19.37 -22.09 2.41
N ASP A 236 -18.85 -23.29 2.70
CA ASP A 236 -19.04 -23.93 4.00
C ASP A 236 -18.24 -23.20 5.10
N VAL A 237 -17.07 -22.67 4.72
CA VAL A 237 -16.03 -22.12 5.59
C VAL A 237 -16.32 -20.66 5.95
N PHE A 238 -16.81 -19.88 4.99
CA PHE A 238 -17.13 -18.47 5.20
C PHE A 238 -18.57 -18.31 5.70
N GLU A 239 -18.72 -17.64 6.83
CA GLU A 239 -20.03 -17.34 7.44
C GLU A 239 -20.83 -16.40 6.54
N LEU A 240 -20.18 -15.39 5.97
CA LEU A 240 -20.79 -14.42 5.07
C LEU A 240 -19.83 -14.16 3.91
N THR A 241 -20.36 -14.01 2.71
CA THR A 241 -19.58 -13.59 1.54
C THR A 241 -20.29 -12.42 0.88
N ILE A 242 -19.69 -11.23 1.00
CA ILE A 242 -20.25 -9.97 0.53
C ILE A 242 -19.49 -9.55 -0.71
N THR A 243 -20.18 -9.58 -1.84
CA THR A 243 -19.67 -9.25 -3.18
C THR A 243 -20.14 -7.86 -3.59
N SER A 244 -19.44 -7.23 -4.54
CA SER A 244 -19.69 -5.85 -4.99
C SER A 244 -19.99 -4.89 -3.83
N ALA A 245 -19.18 -4.98 -2.77
CA ALA A 245 -19.38 -4.26 -1.52
C ALA A 245 -19.32 -2.73 -1.67
N GLN A 246 -18.69 -2.23 -2.74
CA GLN A 246 -18.44 -0.80 -2.99
C GLN A 246 -17.61 -0.14 -1.88
N LYS A 247 -16.60 -0.85 -1.35
CA LYS A 247 -15.61 -0.27 -0.44
C LYS A 247 -14.94 0.95 -1.11
N PRO A 248 -14.74 2.06 -0.37
CA PRO A 248 -14.87 2.20 1.09
C PRO A 248 -16.31 2.45 1.60
N ARG A 249 -17.29 2.69 0.73
CA ARG A 249 -18.67 3.05 1.13
C ARG A 249 -19.32 1.99 2.02
N PHE A 250 -19.02 0.72 1.80
CA PHE A 250 -19.46 -0.36 2.70
C PHE A 250 -19.25 -0.04 4.19
N PHE A 251 -18.15 0.63 4.54
CA PHE A 251 -17.77 0.85 5.92
C PHE A 251 -18.46 2.04 6.59
N TYR A 252 -18.94 3.03 5.84
CA TYR A 252 -19.47 4.29 6.39
C TYR A 252 -20.83 4.70 5.84
N ASP A 253 -21.26 4.12 4.73
CA ASP A 253 -22.53 4.44 4.05
C ASP A 253 -23.65 3.49 4.53
N ASN A 254 -24.86 3.68 4.04
CA ASN A 254 -26.05 2.92 4.44
C ASN A 254 -26.65 2.08 3.29
N LEU A 255 -25.79 1.55 2.42
CA LEU A 255 -26.22 0.70 1.31
C LEU A 255 -26.91 -0.57 1.81
N ARG A 256 -27.99 -0.97 1.14
CA ARG A 256 -28.76 -2.18 1.44
C ARG A 256 -28.03 -3.45 0.99
N PHE A 257 -28.27 -4.54 1.71
CA PHE A 257 -27.87 -5.89 1.30
C PHE A 257 -28.88 -6.48 0.31
N LEU A 258 -28.37 -7.18 -0.69
CA LEU A 258 -29.13 -8.07 -1.57
C LEU A 258 -28.65 -9.50 -1.35
N LYS A 259 -29.57 -10.47 -1.21
CA LYS A 259 -29.20 -11.89 -1.11
C LYS A 259 -28.92 -12.42 -2.51
N VAL A 260 -27.81 -13.13 -2.65
CA VAL A 260 -27.37 -13.73 -3.91
C VAL A 260 -27.78 -15.21 -3.90
N ASN A 261 -28.49 -15.66 -4.93
CA ASN A 261 -28.71 -17.08 -5.14
C ASN A 261 -27.42 -17.73 -5.67
N PRO A 262 -26.83 -18.72 -4.97
CA PRO A 262 -25.54 -19.28 -5.36
C PRO A 262 -25.54 -20.05 -6.69
N GLU A 263 -26.70 -20.55 -7.13
CA GLU A 263 -26.83 -21.39 -8.33
C GLU A 263 -26.93 -20.56 -9.61
N ASN A 264 -27.72 -19.49 -9.58
CA ASN A 264 -28.04 -18.69 -10.78
C ASN A 264 -27.64 -17.21 -10.67
N ALA A 265 -27.01 -16.80 -9.56
CA ALA A 265 -26.55 -15.44 -9.29
C ALA A 265 -27.66 -14.35 -9.31
N THR A 266 -28.93 -14.74 -9.20
CA THR A 266 -30.03 -13.77 -9.10
C THR A 266 -30.04 -13.09 -7.74
N LEU A 267 -30.51 -11.85 -7.70
CA LEU A 267 -30.53 -11.00 -6.52
C LEU A 267 -31.96 -10.85 -5.99
N THR A 268 -32.14 -11.05 -4.69
CA THR A 268 -33.39 -10.72 -3.99
C THR A 268 -33.12 -9.71 -2.89
N ASN A 269 -34.09 -8.85 -2.58
CA ASN A 269 -33.98 -8.00 -1.40
C ASN A 269 -33.85 -8.86 -0.15
N MET A 270 -33.08 -8.37 0.83
CA MET A 270 -33.02 -8.99 2.14
C MET A 270 -34.26 -8.61 2.96
N GLU A 271 -34.94 -9.61 3.52
CA GLU A 271 -36.02 -9.44 4.48
C GLU A 271 -35.57 -10.05 5.81
N GLY A 272 -35.53 -9.25 6.88
CA GLY A 272 -35.04 -9.70 8.19
C GLY A 272 -33.52 -9.51 8.38
N PRO A 273 -32.95 -10.04 9.48
CA PRO A 273 -31.53 -9.88 9.81
C PRO A 273 -30.62 -10.69 8.89
N LEU A 274 -29.34 -10.30 8.83
CA LEU A 274 -28.30 -11.09 8.16
C LEU A 274 -28.14 -12.49 8.77
N GLU A 275 -28.03 -13.49 7.89
CA GLU A 275 -27.80 -14.90 8.21
C GLU A 275 -26.65 -15.45 7.35
N LYS A 276 -26.16 -16.66 7.65
CA LYS A 276 -25.12 -17.29 6.84
C LYS A 276 -25.52 -17.34 5.35
N GLY A 277 -24.66 -16.82 4.48
CA GLY A 277 -24.96 -16.79 3.04
C GLY A 277 -24.09 -15.85 2.21
N ILE A 278 -24.49 -15.69 0.95
CA ILE A 278 -23.81 -14.84 -0.03
C ILE A 278 -24.71 -13.63 -0.32
N TYR A 279 -24.10 -12.45 -0.29
CA TYR A 279 -24.77 -11.17 -0.43
C TYR A 279 -24.04 -10.24 -1.39
N GLN A 280 -24.74 -9.21 -1.84
CA GLN A 280 -24.21 -8.13 -2.65
C GLN A 280 -24.45 -6.77 -1.98
N GLY A 281 -23.45 -5.89 -2.00
CA GLY A 281 -23.52 -4.53 -1.44
C GLY A 281 -23.51 -4.53 0.10
N GLY A 282 -24.49 -3.85 0.70
CA GLY A 282 -24.63 -3.76 2.15
C GLY A 282 -23.73 -2.74 2.83
N CYS A 283 -23.78 -2.71 4.16
CA CYS A 283 -22.92 -1.86 4.97
C CYS A 283 -22.52 -2.50 6.31
N ALA A 284 -21.39 -2.05 6.85
CA ALA A 284 -20.81 -2.53 8.10
C ALA A 284 -21.71 -2.26 9.32
N SER A 285 -22.50 -1.18 9.30
CA SER A 285 -23.43 -0.83 10.37
C SER A 285 -24.53 -1.88 10.53
N ILE A 286 -25.20 -2.26 9.44
CA ILE A 286 -26.20 -3.33 9.42
C ILE A 286 -25.56 -4.67 9.81
N PHE A 287 -24.39 -4.98 9.24
CA PHE A 287 -23.63 -6.19 9.58
C PHE A 287 -23.40 -6.34 11.08
N THR A 288 -22.91 -5.27 11.73
CA THR A 288 -22.58 -5.28 13.15
C THR A 288 -23.84 -5.41 14.02
N THR A 289 -24.90 -4.68 13.64
CA THR A 289 -26.16 -4.63 14.38
C THR A 289 -26.91 -5.96 14.30
N ASP A 290 -27.09 -6.50 13.10
CA ASP A 290 -27.87 -7.72 12.87
C ASP A 290 -27.21 -8.95 13.52
N LEU A 291 -25.88 -9.01 13.48
CA LEU A 291 -25.11 -10.08 14.13
C LEU A 291 -24.91 -9.88 15.64
N LYS A 292 -25.42 -8.75 16.20
CA LYS A 292 -25.34 -8.41 17.63
C LYS A 292 -23.89 -8.46 18.16
N LEU A 293 -22.99 -7.83 17.42
CA LEU A 293 -21.57 -7.76 17.74
C LEU A 293 -21.20 -6.37 18.25
N ASP A 294 -20.22 -6.31 19.13
CA ASP A 294 -19.52 -5.05 19.37
C ASP A 294 -18.47 -4.85 18.26
N ALA A 295 -18.25 -3.60 17.87
CA ALA A 295 -17.38 -3.28 16.74
C ALA A 295 -15.93 -3.75 16.95
N ASP A 296 -15.43 -3.74 18.19
CA ASP A 296 -14.07 -4.20 18.53
C ASP A 296 -13.93 -5.74 18.58
N GLU A 297 -15.04 -6.48 18.44
CA GLU A 297 -15.05 -7.94 18.24
C GLU A 297 -14.89 -8.35 16.77
N ILE A 298 -14.84 -7.37 15.86
CA ILE A 298 -14.68 -7.60 14.41
C ILE A 298 -13.29 -7.11 13.99
N LEU A 299 -12.53 -8.00 13.33
CA LEU A 299 -11.25 -7.67 12.70
C LEU A 299 -11.41 -7.75 11.19
N TYR A 300 -11.26 -6.63 10.49
CA TYR A 300 -11.14 -6.61 9.05
C TYR A 300 -9.66 -6.60 8.64
N ILE A 301 -9.30 -7.46 7.68
CA ILE A 301 -7.98 -7.55 7.07
C ILE A 301 -8.15 -7.28 5.59
N GLY A 302 -7.48 -6.26 5.09
CA GLY A 302 -7.43 -5.95 3.66
C GLY A 302 -6.01 -5.61 3.25
N ASP A 303 -5.84 -5.27 1.99
CA ASP A 303 -4.58 -4.81 1.46
C ASP A 303 -4.64 -3.33 1.12
N HIS A 304 -5.81 -2.67 1.08
CA HIS A 304 -5.94 -1.28 0.63
C HIS A 304 -6.14 -0.26 1.76
N ILE A 305 -5.20 0.67 1.93
CA ILE A 305 -5.29 1.67 3.00
C ILE A 305 -6.47 2.64 2.81
N TYR A 306 -6.58 3.33 1.67
CA TYR A 306 -7.68 4.29 1.44
C TYR A 306 -9.02 3.62 1.15
N GLY A 307 -8.99 2.58 0.31
CA GLY A 307 -10.18 1.83 -0.09
C GLY A 307 -10.81 1.02 1.06
N ASP A 308 -10.00 0.59 2.03
CA ASP A 308 -10.51 -0.18 3.17
C ASP A 308 -10.39 0.54 4.51
N ILE A 309 -9.25 1.14 4.87
CA ILE A 309 -8.89 1.39 6.28
C ILE A 309 -9.01 2.86 6.74
N VAL A 310 -8.75 3.85 5.87
CA VAL A 310 -8.77 5.27 6.25
C VAL A 310 -10.15 5.71 6.72
N ARG A 311 -11.19 5.28 6.00
CA ARG A 311 -12.59 5.57 6.33
C ARG A 311 -13.11 4.69 7.45
N LEU A 312 -12.63 3.43 7.56
CA LEU A 312 -12.94 2.56 8.70
C LEU A 312 -12.71 3.31 10.01
N LYS A 313 -11.51 3.82 10.29
CA LYS A 313 -11.24 4.42 11.61
C LYS A 313 -12.03 5.68 11.97
N LYS A 314 -12.58 6.43 11.01
CA LYS A 314 -13.36 7.65 11.29
C LYS A 314 -14.82 7.32 11.59
N ASP A 315 -15.38 6.38 10.83
CA ASP A 315 -16.84 6.16 10.78
C ASP A 315 -17.24 4.73 11.18
N CYS A 316 -16.27 3.82 11.33
CA CYS A 316 -16.45 2.41 11.69
C CYS A 316 -15.47 1.96 12.79
N SER A 317 -15.99 1.45 13.89
CA SER A 317 -15.16 1.09 15.06
C SER A 317 -14.52 -0.31 14.97
N TRP A 318 -14.48 -0.92 13.78
CA TRP A 318 -13.87 -2.24 13.59
C TRP A 318 -12.35 -2.21 13.81
N ARG A 319 -11.81 -3.34 14.27
CA ARG A 319 -10.36 -3.56 14.29
C ARG A 319 -9.88 -3.79 12.87
N THR A 320 -8.68 -3.32 12.57
CA THR A 320 -8.14 -3.33 11.22
C THR A 320 -6.73 -3.88 11.20
N ALA A 321 -6.44 -4.69 10.20
CA ALA A 321 -5.11 -5.20 9.87
C ALA A 321 -4.85 -5.05 8.37
N LEU A 322 -3.58 -5.09 7.99
CA LEU A 322 -3.16 -4.79 6.62
C LEU A 322 -2.17 -5.83 6.09
N VAL A 323 -2.44 -6.34 4.89
CA VAL A 323 -1.51 -7.17 4.12
C VAL A 323 -0.77 -6.28 3.12
N ILE A 324 0.55 -6.39 3.08
CA ILE A 324 1.41 -5.65 2.13
C ILE A 324 2.44 -6.62 1.57
N GLU A 325 2.19 -7.13 0.37
CA GLU A 325 3.03 -8.18 -0.21
C GLU A 325 4.48 -7.74 -0.43
N GLU A 326 4.68 -6.46 -0.75
CA GLU A 326 6.01 -5.86 -0.97
C GLU A 326 6.88 -5.84 0.29
N LEU A 327 6.27 -5.93 1.48
CA LEU A 327 6.95 -5.87 2.77
C LEU A 327 8.02 -6.97 2.92
N GLN A 328 7.77 -8.18 2.38
CA GLN A 328 8.73 -9.28 2.53
C GLN A 328 10.05 -8.95 1.82
N ASP A 329 9.97 -8.48 0.57
CA ASP A 329 11.15 -8.08 -0.20
C ASP A 329 11.87 -6.89 0.44
N GLU A 330 11.12 -5.91 0.96
CA GLU A 330 11.70 -4.78 1.67
C GLU A 330 12.45 -5.20 2.95
N VAL A 331 11.87 -6.09 3.76
CA VAL A 331 12.51 -6.64 4.96
C VAL A 331 13.78 -7.42 4.59
N ASP A 332 13.74 -8.23 3.53
CA ASP A 332 14.90 -9.00 3.08
C ASP A 332 16.02 -8.10 2.58
N LYS A 333 15.69 -7.03 1.84
CA LYS A 333 16.63 -6.00 1.39
C LYS A 333 17.22 -5.21 2.57
N ALA A 334 16.38 -4.78 3.52
CA ALA A 334 16.82 -4.10 4.74
C ALA A 334 17.78 -4.97 5.56
N ASN A 335 17.48 -6.26 5.74
CA ASN A 335 18.35 -7.19 6.45
C ASN A 335 19.73 -7.36 5.78
N LYS A 336 19.77 -7.36 4.44
CA LYS A 336 21.03 -7.39 3.67
C LYS A 336 21.81 -6.08 3.79
N ALA A 337 21.10 -4.95 3.78
CA ALA A 337 21.65 -3.60 3.89
C ALA A 337 22.11 -3.24 5.31
N ARG A 338 21.63 -3.94 6.34
CA ARG A 338 21.89 -3.67 7.77
C ARG A 338 23.36 -3.41 8.13
N LYS A 339 24.30 -4.18 7.55
CA LYS A 339 25.74 -3.98 7.82
C LYS A 339 26.26 -2.65 7.31
N ILE A 340 25.70 -2.14 6.21
CA ILE A 340 26.07 -0.83 5.65
C ILE A 340 25.42 0.27 6.50
N GLU A 341 24.16 0.08 6.91
CA GLU A 341 23.47 0.98 7.81
C GLU A 341 24.20 1.14 9.17
N GLU A 342 24.67 0.04 9.75
CA GLU A 342 25.50 0.04 10.97
C GLU A 342 26.75 0.91 10.80
N LYS A 343 27.46 0.80 9.67
CA LYS A 343 28.62 1.66 9.36
C LYS A 343 28.26 3.13 9.21
N ILE A 344 27.14 3.44 8.55
CA ILE A 344 26.65 4.82 8.42
C ILE A 344 26.40 5.40 9.83
N ASN A 345 25.75 4.63 10.70
CA ASN A 345 25.47 5.06 12.07
C ASN A 345 26.74 5.25 12.90
N GLU A 346 27.75 4.41 12.73
CA GLU A 346 29.06 4.58 13.37
C GLU A 346 29.77 5.86 12.90
N LEU A 347 29.78 6.14 11.59
CA LEU A 347 30.35 7.37 11.05
C LEU A 347 29.59 8.62 11.54
N MET A 348 28.27 8.56 11.61
CA MET A 348 27.45 9.65 12.16
C MET A 348 27.75 9.91 13.65
N LYS A 349 27.97 8.86 14.45
CA LYS A 349 28.38 8.98 15.86
C LYS A 349 29.74 9.66 16.03
N LEU A 350 30.65 9.48 15.06
CA LEU A 350 31.94 10.17 15.04
C LEU A 350 31.81 11.63 14.56
N LYS A 351 30.91 11.88 13.60
CA LYS A 351 30.70 13.19 12.97
C LYS A 351 30.07 14.22 13.93
N LEU A 352 29.01 13.84 14.64
CA LEU A 352 28.21 14.77 15.44
C LEU A 352 29.00 15.53 16.54
N PRO A 353 29.89 14.89 17.32
CA PRO A 353 30.71 15.62 18.29
C PRO A 353 31.68 16.61 17.65
N ILE A 354 32.16 16.32 16.44
CA ILE A 354 33.06 17.21 15.70
C ILE A 354 32.29 18.44 15.21
N GLU A 355 31.09 18.27 14.67
CA GLU A 355 30.21 19.39 14.29
C GLU A 355 29.90 20.27 15.50
N THR A 356 29.55 19.66 16.64
CA THR A 356 29.30 20.40 17.90
C THR A 356 30.53 21.17 18.36
N GLN A 357 31.72 20.57 18.25
CA GLN A 357 32.98 21.24 18.59
C GLN A 357 33.26 22.44 17.65
N ILE A 358 33.02 22.30 16.36
CA ILE A 358 33.16 23.40 15.39
C ILE A 358 32.23 24.55 15.78
N ASP A 359 30.95 24.27 16.04
CA ASP A 359 29.97 25.29 16.42
C ASP A 359 30.41 26.03 17.69
N GLN A 360 30.92 25.31 18.69
CA GLN A 360 31.37 25.88 19.95
C GLN A 360 32.61 26.78 19.78
N LEU A 361 33.58 26.37 18.97
CA LEU A 361 34.76 27.20 18.65
C LEU A 361 34.38 28.46 17.84
N ILE A 362 33.38 28.36 16.97
CA ILE A 362 32.83 29.51 16.24
C ILE A 362 32.14 30.47 17.22
N CYS A 363 31.36 29.97 18.17
CA CYS A 363 30.76 30.77 19.24
C CYS A 363 31.83 31.50 20.07
N ASP A 364 32.88 30.81 20.52
CA ASP A 364 33.98 31.42 21.29
C ASP A 364 34.66 32.55 20.50
N LYS A 365 34.85 32.37 19.19
CA LYS A 365 35.40 33.40 18.30
C LYS A 365 34.49 34.64 18.23
N ILE A 366 33.18 34.45 18.06
CA ILE A 366 32.23 35.54 17.85
C ILE A 366 31.92 36.27 19.17
N GLU A 367 31.68 35.52 20.24
CA GLU A 367 31.20 36.04 21.52
C GLU A 367 32.34 36.55 22.40
N GLN A 368 33.49 35.86 22.40
CA GLN A 368 34.62 36.15 23.30
C GLN A 368 35.84 36.72 22.55
N GLY A 369 35.80 36.78 21.22
CA GLY A 369 36.90 37.32 20.41
C GLY A 369 38.13 36.41 20.33
N ILE A 370 38.00 35.12 20.66
CA ILE A 370 39.13 34.18 20.68
C ILE A 370 39.44 33.71 19.25
N THR A 371 40.55 34.17 18.67
CA THR A 371 40.95 33.85 17.29
C THR A 371 41.99 32.73 17.17
N GLN A 372 42.51 32.21 18.28
CA GLN A 372 43.54 31.17 18.27
C GLN A 372 43.08 29.82 17.70
N HIS A 373 41.78 29.63 17.50
CA HIS A 373 41.18 28.37 17.04
C HIS A 373 40.98 28.27 15.52
N GLU A 374 41.33 29.29 14.72
CA GLU A 374 41.03 29.29 13.28
C GLU A 374 41.57 28.06 12.54
N LYS A 375 42.84 27.72 12.75
CA LYS A 375 43.44 26.53 12.14
C LYS A 375 42.76 25.23 12.59
N GLN A 376 42.38 25.15 13.87
CA GLN A 376 41.68 23.99 14.41
C GLN A 376 40.29 23.83 13.79
N ILE A 377 39.57 24.95 13.57
CA ILE A 377 38.27 24.94 12.89
C ILE A 377 38.43 24.41 11.46
N ASP A 378 39.41 24.91 10.70
CA ASP A 378 39.67 24.46 9.32
C ASP A 378 39.98 22.95 9.26
N ASP A 379 40.81 22.45 10.17
CA ASP A 379 41.15 21.02 10.26
C ASP A 379 39.91 20.16 10.59
N LEU A 380 39.04 20.62 11.49
CA LEU A 380 37.81 19.91 11.84
C LEU A 380 36.79 19.94 10.68
N ILE A 381 36.66 21.06 9.97
CA ILE A 381 35.81 21.17 8.77
C ILE A 381 36.28 20.21 7.68
N ALA A 382 37.59 20.12 7.43
CA ALA A 382 38.16 19.18 6.47
C ALA A 382 37.82 17.73 6.86
N LYS A 383 37.97 17.39 8.14
CA LYS A 383 37.60 16.06 8.67
C LYS A 383 36.11 15.75 8.52
N VAL A 384 35.23 16.72 8.75
CA VAL A 384 33.78 16.58 8.50
C VAL A 384 33.52 16.31 7.01
N GLY A 385 34.20 17.01 6.11
CA GLY A 385 34.10 16.79 4.67
C GLY A 385 34.50 15.37 4.25
N GLU A 386 35.57 14.81 4.83
CA GLU A 386 35.98 13.42 4.60
C GLU A 386 34.92 12.43 5.08
N LEU A 387 34.35 12.65 6.27
CA LEU A 387 33.28 11.81 6.81
C LEU A 387 32.02 11.87 5.93
N ASP A 388 31.64 13.05 5.44
CA ASP A 388 30.49 13.23 4.56
C ASP A 388 30.63 12.48 3.23
N LEU A 389 31.85 12.45 2.66
CA LEU A 389 32.13 11.67 1.46
C LEU A 389 31.96 10.16 1.70
N GLN A 390 32.44 9.66 2.85
CA GLN A 390 32.30 8.25 3.23
C GLN A 390 30.83 7.88 3.48
N ILE A 391 30.13 8.67 4.29
CA ILE A 391 28.70 8.50 4.59
C ILE A 391 27.90 8.53 3.28
N GLY A 392 28.12 9.52 2.43
CA GLY A 392 27.44 9.63 1.14
C GLY A 392 27.71 8.43 0.22
N SER A 393 28.90 7.85 0.25
CA SER A 393 29.23 6.63 -0.49
C SER A 393 28.42 5.43 0.01
N HIS A 394 28.39 5.21 1.32
CA HIS A 394 27.63 4.12 1.92
C HIS A 394 26.12 4.28 1.74
N ILE A 395 25.57 5.49 1.79
CA ILE A 395 24.16 5.75 1.48
C ILE A 395 23.85 5.34 0.03
N ARG A 396 24.70 5.71 -0.93
CA ARG A 396 24.53 5.30 -2.34
C ARG A 396 24.63 3.79 -2.50
N GLU A 397 25.54 3.14 -1.78
CA GLU A 397 25.67 1.68 -1.79
C GLU A 397 24.42 0.99 -1.23
N MET A 398 23.91 1.48 -0.10
CA MET A 398 22.69 1.00 0.54
C MET A 398 21.48 1.12 -0.38
N ASN A 399 21.31 2.28 -1.02
CA ASN A 399 20.17 2.57 -1.91
C ASN A 399 20.12 1.67 -3.15
N LYS A 400 21.25 1.07 -3.59
CA LYS A 400 21.26 0.11 -4.71
C LYS A 400 20.48 -1.17 -4.42
N ALA A 401 20.22 -1.49 -3.15
CA ALA A 401 19.44 -2.66 -2.78
C ALA A 401 17.93 -2.48 -3.03
N PHE A 402 17.46 -1.23 -3.12
CA PHE A 402 16.05 -0.88 -3.25
C PHE A 402 15.71 -0.41 -4.66
N ASN A 403 14.46 0.03 -4.87
CA ASN A 403 14.02 0.54 -6.16
C ASN A 403 14.91 1.72 -6.61
N SER A 404 15.41 1.68 -7.85
CA SER A 404 16.40 2.65 -8.35
C SER A 404 15.85 4.06 -8.53
N TYR A 405 14.53 4.22 -8.66
CA TYR A 405 13.88 5.52 -8.86
C TYR A 405 13.38 6.11 -7.54
N TRP A 406 12.81 5.26 -6.69
CA TRP A 406 12.06 5.70 -5.51
C TRP A 406 12.69 5.29 -4.17
N GLY A 407 13.63 4.33 -4.15
CA GLY A 407 14.23 3.80 -2.93
C GLY A 407 13.32 2.83 -2.18
N GLU A 408 13.36 2.87 -0.85
CA GLU A 408 12.52 2.06 0.05
C GLU A 408 11.02 2.36 -0.08
N ILE A 409 10.12 1.48 0.36
CA ILE A 409 8.68 1.76 0.33
C ILE A 409 8.27 2.51 1.61
N LEU A 410 8.81 2.09 2.76
CA LEU A 410 8.44 2.59 4.09
C LEU A 410 9.31 3.74 4.61
N ARG A 411 10.34 4.13 3.85
CA ARG A 411 11.25 5.21 4.22
C ARG A 411 11.46 6.21 3.09
N VAL A 412 11.73 7.45 3.46
CA VAL A 412 12.32 8.43 2.55
C VAL A 412 13.48 9.15 3.25
N GLY A 413 14.69 8.67 2.99
CA GLY A 413 15.84 9.03 3.81
C GLY A 413 15.68 8.48 5.23
N ILE A 414 15.96 9.30 6.24
CA ILE A 414 15.85 8.90 7.65
C ILE A 414 14.39 8.88 8.16
N GLU A 415 13.46 9.49 7.43
CA GLU A 415 12.06 9.61 7.83
C GLU A 415 11.23 8.42 7.32
N GLU A 416 10.16 8.11 8.04
CA GLU A 416 9.10 7.23 7.54
C GLU A 416 8.43 7.85 6.30
N SER A 417 8.10 7.03 5.32
CA SER A 417 7.27 7.45 4.19
C SER A 417 5.85 7.75 4.63
N PHE A 418 5.10 8.45 3.79
CA PHE A 418 3.69 8.68 4.04
C PHE A 418 2.88 7.37 4.12
N LEU A 419 3.25 6.37 3.31
CA LEU A 419 2.67 5.03 3.39
C LEU A 419 2.92 4.38 4.76
N ALA A 420 4.16 4.43 5.26
CA ALA A 420 4.49 3.90 6.59
C ALA A 420 3.66 4.59 7.68
N TYR A 421 3.49 5.91 7.60
CA TYR A 421 2.60 6.66 8.49
C TYR A 421 1.14 6.18 8.40
N GLN A 422 0.62 5.97 7.20
CA GLN A 422 -0.73 5.46 7.02
C GLN A 422 -0.88 4.05 7.63
N MET A 423 0.06 3.15 7.37
CA MET A 423 0.05 1.80 7.97
C MET A 423 0.05 1.86 9.49
N GLU A 424 0.95 2.67 10.06
CA GLU A 424 1.02 2.94 11.49
C GLU A 424 -0.33 3.43 12.02
N ARG A 425 -0.92 4.43 11.36
CA ARG A 425 -2.17 5.07 11.80
C ARG A 425 -3.37 4.15 11.69
N PHE A 426 -3.46 3.38 10.61
CA PHE A 426 -4.69 2.70 10.23
C PHE A 426 -4.68 1.20 10.57
N ALA A 427 -3.57 0.49 10.48
CA ALA A 427 -3.50 -0.94 10.77
C ALA A 427 -3.02 -1.22 12.21
N CYS A 428 -3.76 -2.02 12.98
CA CYS A 428 -3.34 -2.46 14.32
C CYS A 428 -2.13 -3.40 14.23
N ILE A 429 -2.19 -4.31 13.26
CA ILE A 429 -1.11 -5.21 12.88
C ILE A 429 -0.97 -5.19 11.36
N TYR A 430 0.22 -5.49 10.85
CA TYR A 430 0.46 -5.67 9.42
C TYR A 430 1.44 -6.81 9.17
N MET A 431 1.38 -7.38 7.97
CA MET A 431 2.10 -8.61 7.59
C MET A 431 2.33 -8.64 6.08
N ALA A 432 3.24 -9.49 5.62
CA ALA A 432 3.48 -9.63 4.18
C ALA A 432 2.42 -10.51 3.51
N ARG A 433 1.99 -11.59 4.17
CA ARG A 433 1.01 -12.54 3.64
C ARG A 433 -0.05 -12.86 4.67
N LEU A 434 -1.28 -13.12 4.22
CA LEU A 434 -2.37 -13.49 5.12
C LEU A 434 -2.10 -14.83 5.86
N SER A 435 -1.35 -15.75 5.26
CA SER A 435 -0.88 -16.98 5.92
C SER A 435 -0.02 -16.70 7.16
N ASP A 436 0.73 -15.59 7.20
CA ASP A 436 1.50 -15.17 8.39
C ASP A 436 0.58 -14.93 9.60
N PHE A 437 -0.64 -14.44 9.35
CA PHE A 437 -1.69 -14.27 10.37
C PHE A 437 -2.29 -15.61 10.79
N PHE A 438 -2.72 -16.40 9.81
CA PHE A 438 -3.41 -17.66 10.08
C PHE A 438 -2.50 -18.77 10.61
N THR A 439 -1.17 -18.62 10.56
CA THR A 439 -0.20 -19.49 11.25
C THR A 439 -0.08 -19.18 12.75
N GLN A 440 -0.47 -17.99 13.22
CA GLN A 440 -0.50 -17.66 14.64
C GLN A 440 -1.64 -18.33 15.39
N SER A 441 -1.49 -18.50 16.71
CA SER A 441 -2.59 -19.00 17.54
C SER A 441 -3.85 -18.14 17.37
N PRO A 442 -5.05 -18.73 17.21
CA PRO A 442 -6.33 -17.99 17.21
C PRO A 442 -6.63 -17.27 18.53
N ARG A 443 -5.78 -17.48 19.55
CA ARG A 443 -5.85 -16.88 20.89
C ARG A 443 -4.68 -15.93 21.17
N SER A 444 -3.86 -15.61 20.16
CA SER A 444 -2.70 -14.73 20.29
C SER A 444 -3.08 -13.35 20.84
N TYR A 445 -2.19 -12.81 21.67
CA TYR A 445 -2.26 -11.46 22.20
C TYR A 445 -1.08 -10.67 21.62
N PHE A 446 -1.32 -9.90 20.57
CA PHE A 446 -0.30 -9.08 19.93
C PHE A 446 -0.05 -7.83 20.77
N ARG A 447 1.22 -7.55 21.09
CA ARG A 447 1.63 -6.38 21.89
C ARG A 447 2.49 -5.46 21.05
N SER A 448 2.15 -4.17 21.03
CA SER A 448 3.03 -3.15 20.47
C SER A 448 4.28 -2.99 21.34
N SER A 449 5.43 -2.78 20.72
CA SER A 449 6.63 -2.40 21.45
C SER A 449 6.51 -0.94 21.93
N LYS A 450 7.20 -0.59 23.02
CA LYS A 450 7.25 0.80 23.48
C LYS A 450 7.89 1.64 22.38
N ARG A 451 7.19 2.66 21.91
CA ARG A 451 7.76 3.70 21.03
C ARG A 451 8.38 4.75 21.92
N PHE A 452 9.61 5.09 21.63
CA PHE A 452 10.32 6.09 22.40
C PHE A 452 10.07 7.47 21.80
N MET A 453 9.74 8.41 22.67
CA MET A 453 9.69 9.83 22.32
C MET A 453 11.11 10.39 22.25
N PRO A 454 11.37 11.48 21.49
CA PRO A 454 12.73 12.02 21.34
C PRO A 454 13.47 12.40 22.64
N HIS A 455 12.74 12.62 23.74
CA HIS A 455 13.32 12.95 25.05
C HIS A 455 13.56 11.71 25.94
N GLU A 456 13.12 10.53 25.51
CA GLU A 456 13.30 9.30 26.30
C GLU A 456 14.69 8.71 26.08
N PRO A 457 15.34 8.17 27.14
CA PRO A 457 16.67 7.61 27.05
C PRO A 457 16.70 6.28 26.28
N HIS A 458 17.77 6.07 25.50
CA HIS A 458 17.99 4.94 24.60
C HIS A 458 19.26 4.14 24.90
#